data_AF-A0A224XWS6-F1
#
_entry.id   AF-A0A224XWS6-F1
#
_cell.length_a   1.000
_cell.length_b   1.000
_cell.length_c   1.000
_cell.angle_alpha   90.00
_cell.angle_beta   90.00
_cell.angle_gamma   90.00
#
_symmetry.space_group_name_H-M   'P 1'
#
loop_
_entity.id
_entity.type
_entity.pdbx_description
1 polymer ?
#
loop_
_entity_poly.entity_id
_entity_poly.type
_entity_poly.pdbx_seq_one_letter_code
_entity_poly.pdbx_strand_id
1 'polypeptide(L)'
;MSAAPVSPSLKDLPKVAVDLKSQLEGFNHDNMKKASTNEKNILPSAEDVQQERQHNELIHGVENFKTDRLKRTNTKEKIVLPNAQDVATEKTQKALLEGVEAFDTGKLKHTETQEKNPLPDKDAVLQEKVHQNLISGVEGFDKATMKHTQTQEKNILPDPEAIEAEKGQQKLIAGIENFDPKKLKHTETQEKNPLPTKEAFDQEKSA
;
A
#
# COMPACT_ATOMS: atom_id res chain seq x y z
N MET A 1 -25.81 49.41 4.29
CA MET A 1 -26.27 50.42 3.32
C MET A 1 -25.22 50.50 2.23
N SER A 2 -25.43 49.86 1.07
CA SER A 2 -24.53 49.97 -0.08
C SER A 2 -25.19 50.89 -1.11
N ALA A 3 -24.54 52.01 -1.40
CA ALA A 3 -25.02 53.02 -2.34
C ALA A 3 -25.11 52.43 -3.76
N ALA A 4 -26.26 52.61 -4.41
CA ALA A 4 -26.49 52.20 -5.78
C ALA A 4 -25.64 53.06 -6.75
N PRO A 5 -25.09 52.47 -7.83
CA PRO A 5 -24.30 53.21 -8.81
C PRO A 5 -25.19 54.23 -9.55
N VAL A 6 -24.82 55.51 -9.46
CA VAL A 6 -25.50 56.60 -10.17
C VAL A 6 -25.21 56.46 -11.67
N SER A 7 -26.24 56.25 -12.48
CA SER A 7 -26.11 56.20 -13.94
C SER A 7 -25.68 57.57 -14.47
N PRO A 8 -24.64 57.66 -15.33
CA PRO A 8 -24.16 58.95 -15.84
C PRO A 8 -25.27 59.67 -16.62
N SER A 9 -25.37 60.98 -16.41
CA SER A 9 -26.40 61.79 -17.07
C SER A 9 -26.08 61.95 -18.56
N LEU A 10 -27.10 62.12 -19.41
CA LEU A 10 -26.93 62.28 -20.87
C LEU A 10 -25.92 63.38 -21.27
N LYS A 11 -25.65 64.35 -20.38
CA LYS A 11 -24.71 65.44 -20.60
C LYS A 11 -23.25 65.03 -20.42
N ASP A 12 -23.01 63.94 -19.70
CA ASP A 12 -21.69 63.43 -19.34
C ASP A 12 -21.20 62.31 -20.28
N LEU A 13 -22.03 61.89 -21.24
CA LEU A 13 -21.64 60.90 -22.24
C LEU A 13 -20.81 61.56 -23.37
N PRO A 14 -19.73 60.91 -23.84
CA PRO A 14 -18.95 61.41 -24.96
C PRO A 14 -19.83 61.55 -26.20
N LYS A 15 -19.81 62.74 -26.83
CA LYS A 15 -20.57 62.97 -28.05
C LYS A 15 -19.95 62.16 -29.20
N VAL A 16 -20.80 61.41 -29.90
CA VAL A 16 -20.40 60.66 -31.10
C VAL A 16 -19.78 61.63 -32.10
N ALA A 17 -18.60 61.27 -32.60
CA ALA A 17 -17.90 62.07 -33.60
C ALA A 17 -18.80 62.27 -34.84
N VAL A 18 -18.76 63.46 -35.44
CA VAL A 18 -19.71 63.89 -36.48
C VAL A 18 -19.65 63.00 -37.73
N ASP A 19 -18.47 62.47 -38.02
CA ASP A 19 -18.19 61.49 -39.07
C ASP A 19 -18.88 60.14 -38.81
N LEU A 20 -18.75 59.60 -37.60
CA LEU A 20 -19.40 58.34 -37.22
C LEU A 20 -20.93 58.48 -37.20
N LYS A 21 -21.44 59.63 -36.74
CA LYS A 21 -22.87 59.93 -36.80
C LYS A 21 -23.37 59.93 -38.25
N SER A 22 -22.65 60.58 -39.16
CA SER A 22 -23.00 60.59 -40.59
C SER A 22 -22.95 59.19 -41.23
N GLN A 23 -21.97 58.36 -40.86
CA GLN A 23 -21.86 56.99 -41.35
C GLN A 23 -23.00 56.09 -40.87
N LEU A 24 -23.42 56.24 -39.61
CA LEU A 24 -24.57 55.51 -39.07
C LEU A 24 -25.88 56.00 -39.69
N GLU A 25 -26.05 57.30 -39.89
CA GLU A 25 -27.24 57.89 -40.54
C GLU A 25 -27.34 57.50 -42.02
N GLY A 26 -26.20 57.35 -42.71
CA GLY A 26 -26.13 56.87 -44.10
C GLY A 26 -26.02 55.35 -44.25
N PHE A 27 -26.07 54.58 -43.15
CA PHE A 27 -25.87 53.14 -43.21
C PHE A 27 -27.06 52.45 -43.90
N ASN A 28 -26.83 51.92 -45.10
CA ASN A 28 -27.85 51.13 -45.78
C ASN A 28 -27.82 49.67 -45.29
N HIS A 29 -28.84 49.29 -44.51
CA HIS A 29 -29.03 47.92 -44.02
C HIS A 29 -29.22 46.87 -45.13
N ASP A 30 -29.53 47.28 -46.37
CA ASP A 30 -29.61 46.36 -47.51
C ASP A 30 -28.25 45.78 -47.89
N ASN A 31 -27.16 46.46 -47.55
CA ASN A 31 -25.79 45.97 -47.76
C ASN A 31 -25.39 44.89 -46.75
N MET A 32 -26.22 44.62 -45.73
CA MET A 32 -26.00 43.50 -44.82
C MET A 32 -26.34 42.18 -45.52
N LYS A 33 -25.41 41.23 -45.53
CA LYS A 33 -25.67 39.87 -46.04
C LYS A 33 -26.83 39.25 -45.28
N LYS A 34 -27.89 38.84 -46.00
CA LYS A 34 -29.01 38.10 -45.40
C LYS A 34 -28.53 36.69 -45.02
N ALA A 35 -28.75 36.29 -43.76
CA ALA A 35 -28.52 34.92 -43.31
C ALA A 35 -29.80 34.10 -43.54
N SER A 36 -29.68 32.96 -44.25
CA SER A 36 -30.81 32.04 -44.48
C SER A 36 -30.92 31.05 -43.32
N THR A 37 -32.07 31.01 -42.66
CA THR A 37 -32.39 30.03 -41.62
C THR A 37 -33.18 28.88 -42.24
N ASN A 38 -32.64 27.66 -42.24
CA ASN A 38 -33.36 26.46 -42.66
C ASN A 38 -33.89 25.71 -41.44
N GLU A 39 -35.21 25.66 -41.26
CA GLU A 39 -35.89 24.80 -40.30
C GLU A 39 -36.15 23.42 -40.94
N LYS A 40 -35.61 22.35 -40.35
CA LYS A 40 -35.81 20.98 -40.84
C LYS A 40 -37.00 20.33 -40.15
N ASN A 41 -38.17 20.37 -40.78
CA ASN A 41 -39.31 19.53 -40.39
C ASN A 41 -39.12 18.14 -41.00
N ILE A 42 -38.52 17.23 -40.24
CA ILE A 42 -38.29 15.84 -40.66
C ILE A 42 -39.60 15.07 -40.44
N LEU A 43 -40.14 14.47 -41.50
CA LEU A 43 -41.30 13.58 -41.41
C LEU A 43 -40.89 12.22 -40.81
N PRO A 44 -41.78 11.53 -40.09
CA PRO A 44 -41.54 10.17 -39.63
C PRO A 44 -41.13 9.26 -40.79
N SER A 45 -40.15 8.40 -40.55
CA SER A 45 -39.71 7.42 -41.54
C SER A 45 -40.76 6.29 -41.69
N ALA A 46 -40.63 5.51 -42.76
CA ALA A 46 -41.47 4.32 -42.95
C ALA A 46 -41.28 3.30 -41.82
N GLU A 47 -40.07 3.22 -41.26
CA GLU A 47 -39.74 2.35 -40.12
C GLU A 47 -40.48 2.82 -38.85
N ASP A 48 -40.47 4.13 -38.56
CA ASP A 48 -41.14 4.69 -37.38
C ASP A 48 -42.65 4.35 -37.38
N VAL A 49 -43.29 4.48 -38.56
CA VAL A 49 -44.72 4.16 -38.72
C VAL A 49 -44.99 2.66 -38.60
N GLN A 50 -44.08 1.80 -39.06
CA GLN A 50 -44.22 0.35 -38.93
C GLN A 50 -44.08 -0.10 -37.47
N GLN A 51 -43.10 0.44 -36.75
CA GLN A 51 -42.92 0.16 -35.33
C GLN A 51 -44.13 0.62 -34.51
N GLU A 52 -44.66 1.82 -34.79
CA GLU A 52 -45.87 2.32 -34.13
C GLU A 52 -47.08 1.41 -34.38
N ARG A 53 -47.26 0.92 -35.61
CA ARG A 53 -48.33 -0.03 -35.94
C ARG A 53 -48.18 -1.33 -35.17
N GLN A 54 -47.00 -1.94 -35.16
CA GLN A 54 -46.74 -3.18 -34.42
C GLN A 54 -46.99 -3.01 -32.92
N HIS A 55 -46.55 -1.89 -32.34
CA HIS A 55 -46.77 -1.56 -30.94
C HIS A 55 -48.27 -1.40 -30.63
N ASN A 56 -48.99 -0.67 -31.46
CA ASN A 56 -50.43 -0.48 -31.29
C ASN A 56 -51.22 -1.79 -31.44
N GLU A 57 -50.82 -2.66 -32.37
CA GLU A 57 -51.40 -4.00 -32.53
C GLU A 57 -51.18 -4.87 -31.28
N LEU A 58 -49.97 -4.83 -30.71
CA LEU A 58 -49.67 -5.55 -29.46
C LEU A 58 -50.54 -5.05 -28.30
N ILE A 59 -50.62 -3.72 -28.12
CA ILE A 59 -51.45 -3.11 -27.08
C ILE A 59 -52.91 -3.52 -27.28
N HIS A 60 -53.47 -3.38 -28.49
CA HIS A 60 -54.83 -3.79 -28.78
C HIS A 60 -55.07 -5.28 -28.51
N GLY A 61 -54.09 -6.13 -28.81
CA GLY A 61 -54.15 -7.56 -28.52
C GLY A 61 -54.22 -7.87 -27.03
N VAL A 62 -53.49 -7.11 -26.20
CA VAL A 62 -53.50 -7.24 -24.74
C VAL A 62 -54.80 -6.66 -24.15
N GLU A 63 -55.23 -5.48 -24.60
CA GLU A 63 -56.47 -4.83 -24.14
C GLU A 63 -57.71 -5.68 -24.41
N ASN A 64 -57.77 -6.31 -25.59
CA ASN A 64 -58.88 -7.17 -25.99
C ASN A 64 -58.67 -8.65 -25.65
N PHE A 65 -57.64 -8.97 -24.85
CA PHE A 65 -57.34 -10.34 -24.47
C PHE A 65 -58.46 -10.92 -23.59
N LYS A 66 -59.11 -11.98 -24.07
CA LYS A 66 -60.14 -12.69 -23.29
C LYS A 66 -59.49 -13.67 -22.33
N THR A 67 -59.47 -13.32 -21.05
CA THR A 67 -58.97 -14.16 -19.95
C THR A 67 -59.68 -15.50 -19.84
N ASP A 68 -60.91 -15.62 -20.35
CA ASP A 68 -61.70 -16.86 -20.35
C ASP A 68 -61.07 -17.97 -21.19
N ARG A 69 -60.14 -17.63 -22.09
CA ARG A 69 -59.37 -18.60 -22.89
C ARG A 69 -58.17 -19.17 -22.14
N LEU A 70 -57.79 -18.59 -21.01
CA LEU A 70 -56.72 -19.12 -20.18
C LEU A 70 -57.24 -20.38 -19.48
N LYS A 71 -56.53 -21.50 -19.65
CA LYS A 71 -56.79 -22.71 -18.86
C LYS A 71 -56.57 -22.37 -17.39
N ARG A 72 -57.54 -22.70 -16.53
CA ARG A 72 -57.37 -22.60 -15.08
C ARG A 72 -56.25 -23.56 -14.65
N THR A 73 -55.15 -23.00 -14.18
CA THR A 73 -54.08 -23.75 -13.54
C THR A 73 -54.29 -23.72 -12.03
N ASN A 74 -54.38 -24.88 -11.40
CA ASN A 74 -54.46 -24.96 -9.94
C ASN A 74 -53.06 -24.79 -9.35
N THR A 75 -52.78 -23.62 -8.79
CA THR A 75 -51.53 -23.35 -8.06
C THR A 75 -51.61 -24.02 -6.69
N LYS A 76 -50.87 -25.13 -6.50
CA LYS A 76 -50.68 -25.72 -5.17
C LYS A 76 -49.63 -24.91 -4.42
N GLU A 77 -50.08 -24.00 -3.55
CA GLU A 77 -49.20 -23.36 -2.58
C GLU A 77 -48.71 -24.43 -1.58
N LYS A 78 -47.40 -24.62 -1.50
CA LYS A 78 -46.81 -25.60 -0.59
C LYS A 78 -46.66 -24.95 0.79
N ILE A 79 -47.79 -24.80 1.50
CA ILE A 79 -47.78 -24.42 2.93
C ILE A 79 -47.25 -25.64 3.69
N VAL A 80 -45.95 -25.64 4.00
CA VAL A 80 -45.36 -26.65 4.88
C VAL A 80 -45.69 -26.22 6.30
N LEU A 81 -46.51 -27.01 6.98
CA LEU A 81 -46.75 -26.83 8.41
C LEU A 81 -45.44 -27.08 9.17
N PRO A 82 -45.18 -26.37 10.28
CA PRO A 82 -44.08 -26.68 11.18
C PRO A 82 -44.09 -28.18 11.49
N ASN A 83 -42.94 -28.82 11.32
CA ASN A 83 -42.84 -30.25 11.56
C ASN A 83 -42.78 -30.54 13.08
N ALA A 84 -42.89 -31.80 13.48
CA ALA A 84 -42.85 -32.17 14.89
C ALA A 84 -41.55 -31.77 15.61
N GLN A 85 -40.43 -31.70 14.87
CA GLN A 85 -39.15 -31.22 15.40
C GLN A 85 -39.21 -29.71 15.69
N ASP A 86 -39.78 -28.91 14.79
CA ASP A 86 -39.91 -27.46 14.95
C ASP A 86 -40.76 -27.12 16.18
N VAL A 87 -41.86 -27.84 16.40
CA VAL A 87 -42.72 -27.66 17.58
C VAL A 87 -42.02 -28.10 18.87
N ALA A 88 -41.25 -29.18 18.81
CA ALA A 88 -40.51 -29.68 19.97
C ALA A 88 -39.38 -28.72 20.38
N THR A 89 -38.66 -28.15 19.41
CA THR A 89 -37.60 -27.17 19.67
C THR A 89 -38.19 -25.87 20.23
N GLU A 90 -39.29 -25.37 19.66
CA GLU A 90 -39.99 -24.18 20.16
C GLU A 90 -40.47 -24.38 21.61
N LYS A 91 -41.07 -25.53 21.91
CA LYS A 91 -41.52 -25.85 23.27
C LYS A 91 -40.37 -25.93 24.27
N THR A 92 -39.24 -26.47 23.84
CA THR A 92 -38.03 -26.58 24.68
C THR A 92 -37.41 -25.20 24.95
N GLN A 93 -37.31 -24.36 23.92
CA GLN A 93 -36.82 -22.99 24.07
C GLN A 93 -37.70 -22.16 24.99
N LYS A 94 -39.03 -22.27 24.82
CA LYS A 94 -39.99 -21.59 25.68
C LYS A 94 -39.85 -22.01 27.15
N ALA A 95 -39.75 -23.32 27.41
CA ALA A 95 -39.57 -23.84 28.76
C ALA A 95 -38.25 -23.38 29.41
N LEU A 96 -37.17 -23.27 28.63
CA LEU A 96 -35.89 -22.74 29.12
C LEU A 96 -36.03 -21.25 29.49
N LEU A 97 -36.69 -20.47 28.64
CA LEU A 97 -36.91 -19.04 28.89
C LEU A 97 -37.74 -18.81 30.16
N GLU A 98 -38.85 -19.54 30.29
CA GLU A 98 -39.71 -19.50 31.49
C GLU A 98 -38.94 -19.94 32.74
N GLY A 99 -38.06 -20.95 32.62
CA GLY A 99 -37.22 -21.40 33.72
C GLY A 99 -36.20 -20.35 34.18
N VAL A 100 -35.65 -19.56 33.26
CA VAL A 100 -34.75 -18.43 33.59
C VAL A 100 -35.52 -17.25 34.15
N GLU A 101 -36.70 -16.93 33.61
CA GLU A 101 -37.54 -15.84 34.10
C GLU A 101 -38.07 -16.12 35.52
N ALA A 102 -38.48 -17.35 35.78
CA ALA A 102 -38.92 -17.79 37.10
C ALA A 102 -37.76 -18.14 38.05
N PHE A 103 -36.50 -17.94 37.63
CA PHE A 103 -35.35 -18.28 38.43
C PHE A 103 -35.22 -17.34 39.64
N ASP A 104 -35.39 -17.91 40.82
CA ASP A 104 -35.21 -17.20 42.08
C ASP A 104 -33.72 -16.97 42.37
N THR A 105 -33.27 -15.75 42.10
CA THR A 105 -31.89 -15.29 42.39
C THR A 105 -31.52 -15.38 43.86
N GLY A 106 -32.49 -15.42 44.79
CA GLY A 106 -32.26 -15.64 46.22
C GLY A 106 -31.81 -17.06 46.57
N LYS A 107 -31.94 -18.03 45.65
CA LYS A 107 -31.41 -19.39 45.79
C LYS A 107 -29.95 -19.50 45.38
N LEU A 108 -29.39 -18.47 44.74
CA LEU A 108 -27.96 -18.42 44.46
C LEU A 108 -27.20 -18.29 45.79
N LYS A 109 -26.15 -19.08 45.95
CA LYS A 109 -25.26 -18.94 47.11
C LYS A 109 -24.57 -17.58 47.00
N HIS A 110 -24.63 -16.78 48.07
CA HIS A 110 -23.81 -15.58 48.19
C HIS A 110 -22.33 -15.99 48.13
N THR A 111 -21.63 -15.50 47.10
CA THR A 111 -20.17 -15.55 47.03
C THR A 111 -19.66 -14.16 47.35
N GLU A 112 -19.11 -13.98 48.56
CA GLU A 112 -18.41 -12.75 48.93
C GLU A 112 -17.02 -12.77 48.28
N THR A 113 -16.83 -11.98 47.22
CA THR A 113 -15.52 -11.80 46.60
C THR A 113 -14.67 -10.88 47.46
N GLN A 114 -13.71 -11.41 48.22
CA GLN A 114 -12.70 -10.61 48.90
C GLN A 114 -11.50 -10.37 47.98
N GLU A 115 -11.32 -9.13 47.53
CA GLU A 115 -10.06 -8.66 46.95
C GLU A 115 -9.02 -8.60 48.07
N LYS A 116 -8.11 -9.58 48.10
CA LYS A 116 -6.96 -9.54 49.00
C LYS A 116 -5.93 -8.60 48.38
N ASN A 117 -5.84 -7.37 48.89
CA ASN A 117 -4.62 -6.56 48.82
C ASN A 117 -3.81 -6.82 50.11
N PRO A 118 -3.07 -7.96 50.20
CA PRO A 118 -2.23 -8.21 51.36
C PRO A 118 -1.21 -7.08 51.47
N LEU A 119 -1.06 -6.55 52.69
CA LEU A 119 0.02 -5.62 52.97
C LEU A 119 1.37 -6.31 52.72
N PRO A 120 2.40 -5.58 52.28
CA PRO A 120 3.75 -6.12 52.16
C PRO A 120 4.16 -6.80 53.47
N ASP A 121 4.72 -7.99 53.38
CA ASP A 121 5.25 -8.69 54.55
C ASP A 121 6.56 -8.06 55.04
N LYS A 122 7.04 -8.51 56.19
CA LYS A 122 8.27 -7.97 56.81
C LYS A 122 9.47 -8.15 55.89
N ASP A 123 9.53 -9.23 55.12
CA ASP A 123 10.65 -9.54 54.25
C ASP A 123 10.68 -8.61 53.03
N ALA A 124 9.52 -8.33 52.43
CA ALA A 124 9.37 -7.35 51.36
C ALA A 124 9.82 -5.95 51.79
N VAL A 125 9.42 -5.52 53.01
CA VAL A 125 9.84 -4.23 53.56
C VAL A 125 11.34 -4.19 53.84
N LEU A 126 11.93 -5.29 54.32
CA LEU A 126 13.38 -5.39 54.55
C LEU A 126 14.16 -5.36 53.24
N GLN A 127 13.70 -6.08 52.22
CA GLN A 127 14.31 -6.06 50.90
C GLN A 127 14.27 -4.67 50.28
N GLU A 128 13.13 -3.98 50.37
CA GLU A 128 12.99 -2.60 49.90
C GLU A 128 13.96 -1.66 50.63
N LYS A 129 14.11 -1.80 51.95
CA LYS A 129 15.06 -1.01 52.74
C LYS A 129 16.50 -1.26 52.33
N VAL A 130 16.87 -2.52 52.03
CA VAL A 130 18.20 -2.86 51.52
C VAL A 130 18.44 -2.22 50.15
N HIS A 131 17.44 -2.28 49.26
CA HIS A 131 17.53 -1.68 47.93
C HIS A 131 17.70 -0.15 48.01
N GLN A 132 16.90 0.51 48.84
CA GLN A 132 17.02 1.95 49.05
C GLN A 132 18.37 2.38 49.63
N ASN A 133 18.93 1.59 50.56
CA ASN A 133 20.26 1.87 51.10
C ASN A 133 21.36 1.71 50.04
N LEU A 134 21.23 0.72 49.15
CA LEU A 134 22.16 0.54 48.03
C LEU A 134 22.11 1.72 47.06
N ILE A 135 20.90 2.13 46.66
CA ILE A 135 20.70 3.28 45.77
C ILE A 135 21.31 4.54 46.40
N SER A 136 20.95 4.83 47.65
CA SER A 136 21.45 6.01 48.37
C SER A 136 22.98 6.00 48.49
N GLY A 137 23.58 4.82 48.71
CA GLY A 137 25.03 4.65 48.78
C GLY A 137 25.73 4.89 47.44
N VAL A 138 25.11 4.52 46.32
CA VAL A 138 25.64 4.77 44.97
C VAL A 138 25.42 6.23 44.55
N GLU A 139 24.26 6.82 44.84
CA GLU A 139 23.97 8.23 44.55
C GLU A 139 24.89 9.18 45.33
N GLY A 140 25.13 8.88 46.61
CA GLY A 140 26.05 9.62 47.46
C GLY A 140 27.53 9.27 47.28
N PHE A 141 27.87 8.41 46.32
CA PHE A 141 29.23 7.94 46.14
C PHE A 141 30.13 9.05 45.56
N ASP A 142 31.05 9.55 46.38
CA ASP A 142 32.03 10.54 45.97
C ASP A 142 33.11 9.91 45.07
N LYS A 143 32.99 10.17 43.76
CA LYS A 143 33.93 9.71 42.74
C LYS A 143 35.34 10.24 42.94
N ALA A 144 35.52 11.34 43.68
CA ALA A 144 36.86 11.88 43.99
C ALA A 144 37.65 10.98 44.95
N THR A 145 36.97 10.09 45.69
CA THR A 145 37.61 9.09 46.55
C THR A 145 38.12 7.87 45.78
N MET A 146 37.74 7.71 44.51
CA MET A 146 38.26 6.63 43.67
C MET A 146 39.74 6.87 43.35
N LYS A 147 40.56 5.82 43.46
CA LYS A 147 41.96 5.88 43.04
C LYS A 147 42.02 6.20 41.55
N HIS A 148 42.67 7.30 41.19
CA HIS A 148 42.96 7.61 39.80
C HIS A 148 43.91 6.55 39.22
N THR A 149 43.43 5.84 38.20
CA THR A 149 44.24 4.93 37.40
C THR A 149 44.42 5.54 36.02
N GLN A 150 45.65 5.93 35.68
CA GLN A 150 45.98 6.38 34.34
C GLN A 150 46.28 5.16 33.47
N THR A 151 45.36 4.82 32.57
CA THR A 151 45.58 3.76 31.57
C THR A 151 46.52 4.28 30.49
N GLN A 152 47.72 3.71 30.39
CA GLN A 152 48.63 3.94 29.26
C GLN A 152 48.39 2.87 28.20
N GLU A 153 47.88 3.28 27.03
CA GLU A 153 47.88 2.46 25.83
C GLU A 153 49.32 2.32 25.33
N LYS A 154 49.85 1.10 25.37
CA LYS A 154 51.18 0.81 24.83
C LYS A 154 51.10 0.67 23.30
N ASN A 155 51.11 1.79 22.60
CA ASN A 155 51.49 1.81 21.18
C ASN A 155 53.00 1.62 21.11
N ILE A 156 53.43 0.36 21.16
CA ILE A 156 54.84 -0.02 21.00
C ILE A 156 55.21 0.26 19.55
N LEU A 157 56.24 1.09 19.32
CA LEU A 157 56.82 1.24 17.99
C LEU A 157 57.37 -0.12 17.54
N PRO A 158 57.28 -0.47 16.24
CA PRO A 158 57.89 -1.69 15.74
C PRO A 158 59.37 -1.74 16.10
N ASP A 159 59.85 -2.89 16.57
CA ASP A 159 61.24 -3.07 16.94
C ASP A 159 62.16 -2.89 15.71
N PRO A 160 63.43 -2.47 15.90
CA PRO A 160 64.36 -2.25 14.79
C PRO A 160 64.52 -3.44 13.84
N GLU A 161 64.40 -4.66 14.37
CA GLU A 161 64.46 -5.91 13.60
C GLU A 161 63.26 -6.06 12.66
N ALA A 162 62.06 -5.68 13.10
CA ALA A 162 60.86 -5.69 12.27
C ALA A 162 60.96 -4.66 11.13
N ILE A 163 61.52 -3.49 11.42
CA ILE A 163 61.77 -2.43 10.42
C ILE A 163 62.81 -2.88 9.39
N GLU A 164 63.88 -3.54 9.82
CA GLU A 164 64.91 -4.05 8.92
C GLU A 164 64.39 -5.18 8.02
N ALA A 165 63.59 -6.09 8.59
CA ALA A 165 62.93 -7.16 7.84
C ALA A 165 62.00 -6.60 6.76
N GLU A 166 61.14 -5.61 7.11
CA GLU A 166 60.25 -4.95 6.16
C GLU A 166 61.05 -4.24 5.06
N LYS A 167 62.12 -3.52 5.42
CA LYS A 167 62.99 -2.85 4.44
C LYS A 167 63.69 -3.83 3.50
N GLY A 168 64.07 -5.00 4.01
CA GLY A 168 64.61 -6.10 3.21
C GLY A 168 63.59 -6.64 2.21
N GLN A 169 62.35 -6.86 2.66
CA GLN A 169 61.26 -7.31 1.81
C GLN A 169 60.91 -6.28 0.72
N GLN A 170 60.83 -4.99 1.07
CA GLN A 170 60.58 -3.92 0.11
C GLN A 170 61.68 -3.85 -0.96
N LYS A 171 62.96 -4.01 -0.57
CA LYS A 171 64.08 -4.06 -1.54
C LYS A 171 63.97 -5.25 -2.48
N LEU A 172 63.58 -6.43 -1.98
CA LEU A 172 63.39 -7.62 -2.80
C LEU A 172 62.28 -7.40 -3.84
N ILE A 173 61.12 -6.90 -3.39
CA ILE A 173 59.98 -6.60 -4.25
C ILE A 173 60.38 -5.58 -5.33
N ALA A 174 61.01 -4.47 -4.94
CA ALA A 174 61.48 -3.46 -5.89
C ALA A 174 62.51 -4.02 -6.89
N GLY A 175 63.37 -4.94 -6.46
CA GLY A 175 64.32 -5.63 -7.35
C GLY A 175 63.62 -6.51 -8.39
N ILE A 176 62.53 -7.18 -8.03
CA ILE A 176 61.71 -7.98 -8.95
C ILE A 176 60.92 -7.08 -9.89
N GLU A 177 60.25 -6.04 -9.37
CA GLU A 177 59.45 -5.11 -10.18
C GLU A 177 60.30 -4.40 -11.25
N ASN A 178 61.53 -4.04 -10.91
CA ASN A 178 62.45 -3.33 -11.81
C ASN A 178 63.41 -4.27 -12.56
N PHE A 179 63.20 -5.59 -12.50
CA PHE A 179 64.05 -6.55 -13.20
C PHE A 179 63.82 -6.48 -14.70
N ASP A 180 64.87 -6.16 -15.46
CA ASP A 180 64.82 -6.16 -16.92
C ASP A 180 65.06 -7.57 -17.47
N PRO A 181 64.05 -8.25 -18.03
CA PRO A 181 64.19 -9.61 -18.55
C PRO A 181 65.17 -9.68 -19.73
N LYS A 182 65.49 -8.58 -20.41
CA LYS A 182 66.48 -8.55 -21.50
C LYS A 182 67.92 -8.76 -21.00
N LYS A 183 68.17 -8.59 -19.71
CA LYS A 183 69.47 -8.89 -19.08
C LYS A 183 69.68 -10.38 -18.83
N LEU A 184 68.64 -11.20 -18.98
CA LEU A 184 68.81 -12.65 -18.97
C LEU A 184 69.62 -13.05 -20.19
N LYS A 185 70.72 -13.78 -19.96
CA LYS A 185 71.54 -14.30 -21.06
C LYS A 185 70.70 -15.30 -21.85
N HIS A 186 70.74 -15.18 -23.18
CA HIS A 186 70.16 -16.18 -24.05
C HIS A 186 70.83 -17.53 -23.77
N THR A 187 70.05 -18.53 -23.42
CA THR A 187 70.49 -19.91 -23.22
C THR A 187 69.75 -20.76 -24.23
N GLU A 188 70.49 -21.50 -25.05
CA GLU A 188 69.90 -22.45 -25.98
C GLU A 188 69.53 -23.70 -25.20
N THR A 189 68.23 -23.90 -24.98
CA THR A 189 67.71 -25.13 -24.39
C THR A 189 67.64 -26.21 -25.46
N GLN A 190 68.49 -27.24 -25.38
CA GLN A 190 68.36 -28.43 -26.22
C GLN A 190 67.23 -29.32 -25.70
N GLU A 191 66.03 -29.12 -26.22
CA GLU A 191 64.93 -30.07 -26.07
C GLU A 191 65.22 -31.29 -26.96
N LYS A 192 65.76 -32.36 -26.38
CA LYS A 192 65.87 -33.64 -27.07
C LYS A 192 64.47 -34.24 -27.14
N ASN A 193 63.80 -34.06 -28.28
CA ASN A 193 62.69 -34.91 -28.71
C ASN A 193 63.25 -36.00 -29.64
N PRO A 194 63.85 -37.09 -29.10
CA PRO A 194 64.21 -38.21 -29.95
C PRO A 194 62.94 -38.79 -30.58
N LEU A 195 62.92 -38.92 -31.91
CA LEU A 195 61.85 -39.64 -32.60
C LEU A 195 61.86 -41.10 -32.11
N PRO A 196 60.70 -41.71 -31.83
CA PRO A 196 60.64 -43.10 -31.36
C PRO A 196 61.34 -44.02 -32.37
N THR A 197 62.31 -44.82 -31.91
CA THR A 197 62.97 -45.84 -32.74
C THR A 197 62.03 -47.02 -32.99
N LYS A 198 62.25 -47.79 -34.07
CA LYS A 198 61.46 -49.00 -34.36
C LYS A 198 61.39 -49.97 -33.18
N GLU A 199 62.47 -50.07 -32.40
CA GLU A 199 62.53 -50.85 -31.17
C GLU A 199 61.54 -50.37 -30.10
N ALA A 200 61.33 -49.05 -29.98
CA ALA A 200 60.33 -48.49 -29.07
C ALA A 200 58.90 -48.85 -29.52
N PHE A 201 58.63 -48.86 -30.83
CA PHE A 201 57.34 -49.31 -31.37
C PHE A 201 57.10 -50.81 -31.18
N ASP A 202 58.14 -51.63 -31.34
CA ASP A 202 58.01 -53.08 -31.14
C ASP A 202 57.85 -53.44 -29.66
N GLN A 203 58.51 -52.71 -28.74
CA GLN A 203 58.27 -52.82 -27.30
C GLN A 203 56.85 -52.41 -26.91
N GLU A 204 56.28 -51.37 -27.53
CA GLU A 204 54.88 -50.97 -27.28
C GLU A 204 53.86 -51.98 -27.83
N LYS A 205 54.16 -52.65 -28.96
CA LYS A 205 53.30 -53.72 -29.48
C LYS A 205 53.39 -55.05 -28.73
N SER A 206 54.43 -55.23 -27.90
CA SER A 206 54.63 -56.44 -27.10
C SER A 206 54.27 -56.27 -25.62
N ALA A 207 53.86 -55.07 -25.22
CA ALA A 207 53.17 -54.79 -23.96
C ALA A 207 51.64 -54.97 -24.11
#